data_AF-A0A257UEC1-F1
#
_entry.id   AF-A0A257UEC1-F1
#
_cell.length_a   1.000
_cell.length_b   1.000
_cell.length_c   1.000
_cell.angle_alpha   90.00
_cell.angle_beta   90.00
_cell.angle_gamma   90.00
#
_symmetry.space_group_name_H-M   'P 1'
#
loop_
_entity.id
_entity.type
_entity.pdbx_description
1 polymer ?
#
loop_
_entity_poly.entity_id
_entity_poly.type
_entity_poly.pdbx_seq_one_letter_code
_entity_poly.pdbx_strand_id
1 'polypeptide(L)'
;MSIASSAASRMWGFTSGIRCPRLRKMYGSSGTGNSSRAQYRHPCPPSPSARAATANSAPTVRNEDQSMIGTRPGWQSAMAVIAVSPARRASSETRNRPLRASHRGSKMDSVLRRIVLLVPLLAALASGAGAGQRVVILTLSDSIQPASLRYLERGLATADATGAALTIIDLNTPGGLLSSLRQMTTAITAARRPVVVYVTPSGAQAASAGFFLLMAADVAAMAPGTNAGAAHPVAGEGAELSKTMAEKVTNDAAALIRSLAVQRGRSSEWAEKAVRESLSYTEREALDKKLIDVVALDRAELLKWLNGRTVKRFDGKMETISLPAPEIVRVDPSAGDKLLSAIAHPNIAYLLLLLGMVGIYFELSHPGAVLPGVLGGISVLLALFALSVLPVNYVGVLLIVLGIGFFVLEVKVASYGLLTAAGLVSFVLGSLMLIRSPFPALRVGLAVVLPTALAVAFIVMFLLSRVLRSRREQPLTGAEGLIGETAEVAVALGPDGKVFVHGEYWDAFSRAPVPKGGKVRVVKVVGKRLEVEPAVGRVSGPGTGEG
;
A
#
# COMPACT_ATOMS: atom_id res chain seq x y z
N MET A 1 -32.88 -41.69 18.15
CA MET A 1 -34.10 -41.91 18.97
C MET A 1 -34.68 -40.57 19.39
N SER A 2 -35.96 -40.52 19.73
CA SER A 2 -36.62 -39.31 20.26
C SER A 2 -36.44 -39.21 21.78
N ILE A 3 -36.47 -37.99 22.32
CA ILE A 3 -37.27 -37.58 23.49
C ILE A 3 -37.26 -36.04 23.56
N ALA A 4 -38.33 -35.45 24.11
CA ALA A 4 -38.58 -33.99 24.16
C ALA A 4 -39.14 -33.58 25.54
N SER A 5 -39.75 -32.38 25.62
CA SER A 5 -40.27 -31.71 26.84
C SER A 5 -39.17 -30.98 27.65
N SER A 6 -39.31 -29.75 28.17
CA SER A 6 -40.44 -28.94 28.68
C SER A 6 -40.94 -29.36 30.09
N ALA A 7 -41.39 -28.47 30.98
CA ALA A 7 -41.70 -27.03 30.85
C ALA A 7 -41.56 -26.24 32.18
N ALA A 8 -41.71 -24.90 32.09
CA ALA A 8 -42.31 -23.92 33.03
C ALA A 8 -42.37 -24.20 34.56
N SER A 9 -42.18 -23.21 35.45
CA SER A 9 -43.23 -22.19 35.69
C SER A 9 -42.88 -21.09 36.72
N ARG A 10 -43.40 -19.86 36.49
CA ARG A 10 -43.90 -18.87 37.50
C ARG A 10 -42.82 -18.19 38.42
N MET A 11 -43.04 -17.01 39.05
CA MET A 11 -44.26 -16.22 39.31
C MET A 11 -43.97 -14.69 39.57
N TRP A 12 -44.87 -13.78 39.14
CA TRP A 12 -45.08 -12.36 39.55
C TRP A 12 -43.92 -11.32 39.35
N GLY A 13 -44.14 -10.00 39.17
CA GLY A 13 -45.37 -9.22 38.88
C GLY A 13 -45.30 -7.72 39.29
N PHE A 14 -45.77 -6.78 38.44
CA PHE A 14 -46.10 -5.34 38.71
C PHE A 14 -44.93 -4.39 39.09
N THR A 15 -44.88 -3.06 38.87
CA THR A 15 -45.53 -2.01 38.00
C THR A 15 -44.69 -0.69 38.15
N SER A 16 -44.76 0.41 37.38
CA SER A 16 -45.39 0.86 36.11
C SER A 16 -44.67 2.17 35.64
N GLY A 17 -45.06 2.84 34.52
CA GLY A 17 -44.41 4.12 34.12
C GLY A 17 -44.98 4.91 32.92
N ILE A 18 -45.99 5.76 33.16
CA ILE A 18 -46.32 7.03 32.45
C ILE A 18 -46.60 7.03 30.90
N ARG A 19 -47.90 6.91 30.58
CA ARG A 19 -48.75 7.72 29.65
C ARG A 19 -48.31 8.14 28.22
N CYS A 20 -49.02 7.53 27.26
CA CYS A 20 -49.62 8.02 26.00
C CYS A 20 -50.11 9.51 25.98
N PRO A 21 -50.45 10.14 24.81
CA PRO A 21 -51.37 9.57 23.79
C PRO A 21 -51.08 9.76 22.29
N ARG A 22 -51.61 8.82 21.49
CA ARG A 22 -52.08 9.01 20.10
C ARG A 22 -53.51 8.45 19.98
N LEU A 23 -54.40 9.17 19.29
CA LEU A 23 -55.80 8.77 19.06
C LEU A 23 -55.95 7.84 17.83
N ARG A 24 -57.14 7.26 17.66
CA ARG A 24 -57.37 6.04 16.85
C ARG A 24 -58.80 6.04 16.28
N LYS A 25 -59.00 5.38 15.11
CA LYS A 25 -60.31 5.04 14.47
C LYS A 25 -61.13 6.26 13.96
N MET A 26 -62.14 6.14 13.09
CA MET A 26 -62.76 4.96 12.45
C MET A 26 -63.27 5.27 11.01
N TYR A 27 -63.69 4.24 10.25
CA TYR A 27 -64.48 4.39 9.02
C TYR A 27 -65.95 4.77 9.32
N GLY A 28 -66.62 5.48 8.40
CA GLY A 28 -68.06 5.81 8.44
C GLY A 28 -68.55 6.35 7.09
N SER A 29 -69.79 6.04 6.70
CA SER A 29 -70.31 6.17 5.33
C SER A 29 -71.04 7.48 5.00
N SER A 30 -71.25 7.70 3.69
CA SER A 30 -72.44 8.34 3.05
C SER A 30 -72.84 9.79 3.43
N GLY A 31 -72.95 10.67 2.42
CA GLY A 31 -73.63 11.96 2.57
C GLY A 31 -73.48 12.89 1.35
N THR A 32 -74.56 13.07 0.59
CA THR A 32 -74.69 14.07 -0.50
C THR A 32 -74.75 15.51 0.06
N GLY A 33 -74.08 16.49 -0.56
CA GLY A 33 -74.14 17.89 -0.09
C GLY A 33 -73.53 18.93 -1.04
N ASN A 34 -74.36 19.48 -1.93
CA ASN A 34 -74.06 20.50 -2.95
C ASN A 34 -73.58 21.88 -2.41
N SER A 35 -72.90 22.67 -3.27
CA SER A 35 -72.73 24.16 -3.22
C SER A 35 -71.77 24.79 -2.18
N SER A 36 -71.15 25.97 -2.37
CA SER A 36 -70.79 26.72 -3.62
C SER A 36 -69.91 27.98 -3.37
N ARG A 37 -69.05 28.32 -4.37
CA ARG A 37 -68.61 29.69 -4.80
C ARG A 37 -67.71 30.58 -3.90
N ALA A 38 -67.15 31.61 -4.57
CA ALA A 38 -66.21 32.69 -4.15
C ALA A 38 -64.76 32.22 -3.80
N GLN A 39 -63.67 32.70 -4.42
CA GLN A 39 -63.15 34.07 -4.68
C GLN A 39 -62.72 34.77 -3.36
N TYR A 40 -61.49 35.28 -3.19
CA TYR A 40 -60.89 36.39 -3.97
C TYR A 40 -59.35 36.29 -4.23
N ARG A 41 -58.68 37.40 -4.60
CA ARG A 41 -57.36 37.49 -5.27
C ARG A 41 -56.17 37.93 -4.37
N HIS A 42 -54.96 37.67 -4.88
CA HIS A 42 -53.64 38.35 -4.74
C HIS A 42 -53.68 39.88 -4.41
N PRO A 43 -52.62 40.50 -3.80
CA PRO A 43 -51.24 40.57 -4.36
C PRO A 43 -50.02 40.66 -3.38
N CYS A 44 -48.82 40.90 -3.98
CA CYS A 44 -47.47 41.18 -3.40
C CYS A 44 -47.03 42.65 -3.67
N PRO A 45 -45.80 43.12 -3.34
CA PRO A 45 -44.73 42.59 -2.48
C PRO A 45 -44.61 43.44 -1.17
N PRO A 46 -43.69 44.42 -0.89
CA PRO A 46 -42.42 44.91 -1.49
C PRO A 46 -41.17 44.61 -0.60
N SER A 47 -40.05 45.37 -0.75
CA SER A 47 -38.84 45.31 0.11
C SER A 47 -38.08 46.66 0.20
N PRO A 48 -37.27 46.86 1.27
CA PRO A 48 -36.11 47.79 1.26
C PRO A 48 -34.90 47.29 2.10
N SER A 49 -33.72 47.95 2.21
CA SER A 49 -32.82 48.64 1.25
C SER A 49 -31.51 49.05 1.97
N ALA A 50 -30.37 49.18 1.27
CA ALA A 50 -28.99 49.28 1.83
C ALA A 50 -28.51 50.64 2.40
N ARG A 51 -27.41 50.62 3.20
CA ARG A 51 -26.31 51.62 3.43
C ARG A 51 -25.51 51.23 4.71
N ALA A 52 -24.26 51.63 5.03
CA ALA A 52 -23.10 52.30 4.37
C ALA A 52 -21.84 51.93 5.23
N ALA A 53 -20.63 51.60 4.76
CA ALA A 53 -19.59 52.31 3.97
C ALA A 53 -18.59 53.19 4.79
N THR A 54 -17.35 52.69 4.96
CA THR A 54 -16.07 53.39 5.28
C THR A 54 -14.89 52.41 5.04
N ALA A 55 -13.61 52.80 5.04
CA ALA A 55 -12.87 53.72 4.13
C ALA A 55 -11.35 53.53 4.34
N ASN A 56 -10.51 53.88 3.34
CA ASN A 56 -9.03 53.90 3.36
C ASN A 56 -8.32 52.52 3.48
N SER A 57 -7.10 52.30 2.96
CA SER A 57 -6.22 53.12 2.10
C SER A 57 -5.38 52.24 1.16
N ALA A 58 -4.81 52.86 0.12
CA ALA A 58 -3.77 52.28 -0.74
C ALA A 58 -2.65 53.30 -0.98
N PRO A 59 -1.41 52.88 -1.24
CA PRO A 59 -0.37 53.72 -1.85
C PRO A 59 0.03 53.23 -3.26
N THR A 60 0.61 54.14 -4.05
CA THR A 60 1.01 53.94 -5.45
C THR A 60 2.51 53.70 -5.64
N VAL A 61 2.87 53.34 -6.86
CA VAL A 61 4.22 53.04 -7.37
C VAL A 61 5.26 54.14 -7.05
N ARG A 62 6.48 53.70 -6.71
CA ARG A 62 7.73 54.40 -7.06
C ARG A 62 8.74 53.40 -7.64
N ASN A 63 9.51 53.85 -8.63
CA ASN A 63 10.70 53.15 -9.11
C ASN A 63 11.89 53.54 -8.22
N GLU A 64 12.81 52.60 -8.01
CA GLU A 64 14.22 52.91 -7.72
C GLU A 64 15.08 51.71 -8.15
N ASP A 65 16.18 51.98 -8.86
CA ASP A 65 17.14 50.96 -9.29
C ASP A 65 18.03 50.53 -8.12
N GLN A 66 18.28 49.21 -8.01
CA GLN A 66 19.68 48.74 -8.03
C GLN A 66 19.82 47.23 -8.26
N SER A 67 20.92 46.89 -8.93
CA SER A 67 21.35 45.52 -9.23
C SER A 67 22.11 44.90 -8.06
N MET A 68 22.00 43.57 -7.92
CA MET A 68 23.11 42.65 -7.60
C MET A 68 22.59 41.20 -7.55
N ILE A 69 22.88 40.40 -8.58
CA ILE A 69 22.63 38.94 -8.56
C ILE A 69 23.97 38.23 -8.38
N GLY A 70 24.19 37.65 -7.19
CA GLY A 70 25.36 36.83 -6.91
C GLY A 70 25.09 35.34 -7.20
N THR A 71 25.70 34.80 -8.25
CA THR A 71 25.67 33.36 -8.56
C THR A 71 27.02 32.70 -8.22
N ARG A 72 26.97 31.49 -7.65
CA ARG A 72 28.12 30.57 -7.54
C ARG A 72 27.68 29.11 -7.82
N PRO A 73 28.61 28.23 -8.24
CA PRO A 73 28.29 27.31 -9.35
C PRO A 73 28.02 25.85 -8.93
N GLY A 74 27.22 25.16 -9.75
CA GLY A 74 27.12 23.70 -9.77
C GLY A 74 28.03 23.10 -10.86
N TRP A 75 28.64 21.95 -10.56
CA TRP A 75 29.49 21.20 -11.50
C TRP A 75 28.65 20.28 -12.39
N GLN A 76 29.01 20.17 -13.69
CA GLN A 76 28.80 18.94 -14.47
C GLN A 76 30.00 18.70 -15.40
N SER A 77 30.26 17.42 -15.69
CA SER A 77 31.52 16.93 -16.27
C SER A 77 31.51 16.87 -17.80
N ALA A 78 32.71 16.89 -18.39
CA ALA A 78 32.89 16.72 -19.83
C ALA A 78 32.81 15.25 -20.28
N MET A 79 32.29 15.04 -21.49
CA MET A 79 32.66 13.94 -22.40
C MET A 79 32.70 14.51 -23.81
N ALA A 80 33.77 14.22 -24.56
CA ALA A 80 34.03 14.82 -25.86
C ALA A 80 33.86 13.80 -27.00
N VAL A 81 33.37 14.27 -28.16
CA VAL A 81 33.44 13.55 -29.44
C VAL A 81 33.99 14.50 -30.50
N ILE A 82 34.77 13.94 -31.43
CA ILE A 82 35.69 14.66 -32.31
C ILE A 82 34.98 15.16 -33.57
N ALA A 83 35.26 16.41 -33.96
CA ALA A 83 34.92 16.96 -35.28
C ALA A 83 36.21 17.46 -35.97
N VAL A 84 36.60 16.84 -37.08
CA VAL A 84 37.82 17.19 -37.83
C VAL A 84 37.49 18.18 -38.95
N SER A 85 38.07 19.39 -38.87
CA SER A 85 38.07 20.38 -39.94
C SER A 85 39.40 20.36 -40.71
N PRO A 86 39.41 20.18 -42.05
CA PRO A 86 40.59 20.46 -42.87
C PRO A 86 40.73 21.98 -43.12
N ALA A 87 41.95 22.49 -43.05
CA ALA A 87 42.24 23.92 -43.16
C ALA A 87 42.30 24.44 -44.61
N ARG A 88 42.08 25.75 -44.78
CA ARG A 88 42.40 26.46 -46.03
C ARG A 88 43.91 26.76 -46.08
N ARG A 89 44.55 26.59 -47.24
CA ARG A 89 45.83 27.21 -47.58
C ARG A 89 45.82 27.58 -49.08
N ALA A 90 46.63 28.57 -49.47
CA ALA A 90 46.37 29.38 -50.67
C ALA A 90 47.26 29.05 -51.88
N SER A 91 46.78 29.51 -53.04
CA SER A 91 47.54 30.08 -54.17
C SER A 91 48.74 29.34 -54.76
N SER A 92 48.60 28.93 -56.02
CA SER A 92 49.54 29.32 -57.09
C SER A 92 48.86 29.22 -58.46
N GLU A 93 49.39 29.92 -59.47
CA GLU A 93 48.82 29.97 -60.82
C GLU A 93 49.20 28.75 -61.67
N THR A 94 48.35 28.41 -62.65
CA THR A 94 48.85 27.99 -63.98
C THR A 94 47.81 28.25 -65.07
N ARG A 95 48.19 28.98 -66.12
CA ARG A 95 47.41 29.06 -67.37
C ARG A 95 47.40 27.70 -68.07
N ASN A 96 46.24 27.25 -68.54
CA ASN A 96 46.19 26.55 -69.82
C ASN A 96 44.82 26.62 -70.52
N ARG A 97 44.81 26.34 -71.83
CA ARG A 97 43.66 26.56 -72.74
C ARG A 97 42.58 25.47 -72.62
N PRO A 98 41.30 25.78 -72.91
CA PRO A 98 40.24 24.77 -72.97
C PRO A 98 40.39 23.89 -74.22
N LEU A 99 40.60 22.59 -74.04
CA LEU A 99 40.43 21.60 -75.11
C LEU A 99 38.97 21.13 -75.14
N ARG A 100 38.37 21.12 -76.34
CA ARG A 100 37.04 20.52 -76.57
C ARG A 100 37.11 19.01 -76.38
N ALA A 101 36.57 18.49 -75.28
CA ALA A 101 36.13 17.10 -75.18
C ALA A 101 34.67 17.00 -75.64
N SER A 102 34.31 15.94 -76.37
CA SER A 102 33.03 15.86 -77.08
C SER A 102 31.88 15.32 -76.24
N HIS A 103 30.67 15.86 -76.45
CA HIS A 103 29.45 15.12 -76.12
C HIS A 103 29.40 13.83 -76.94
N ARG A 104 29.58 12.69 -76.28
CA ARG A 104 29.14 11.38 -76.78
C ARG A 104 28.37 10.68 -75.66
N GLY A 105 27.05 10.83 -75.69
CA GLY A 105 26.19 10.53 -74.55
C GLY A 105 26.06 9.03 -74.27
N SER A 106 26.41 8.63 -73.05
CA SER A 106 25.92 7.37 -72.48
C SER A 106 24.43 7.51 -72.16
N LYS A 107 23.58 6.81 -72.92
CA LYS A 107 22.16 6.64 -72.52
C LYS A 107 22.06 5.95 -71.16
N MET A 108 23.02 5.10 -70.84
CA MET A 108 23.11 4.30 -69.62
C MET A 108 23.22 5.18 -68.37
N ASP A 109 23.92 6.32 -68.43
CA ASP A 109 24.07 7.25 -67.30
C ASP A 109 22.73 7.91 -66.96
N SER A 110 21.92 8.23 -67.97
CA SER A 110 20.58 8.79 -67.75
C SER A 110 19.60 7.75 -67.19
N VAL A 111 19.81 6.46 -67.49
CA VAL A 111 19.06 5.34 -66.90
C VAL A 111 19.51 5.07 -65.46
N LEU A 112 20.82 4.95 -65.19
CA LEU A 112 21.35 4.81 -63.83
C LEU A 112 20.91 5.97 -62.93
N ARG A 113 21.04 7.22 -63.39
CA ARG A 113 20.60 8.40 -62.63
C ARG A 113 19.09 8.43 -62.38
N ARG A 114 18.27 7.90 -63.30
CA ARG A 114 16.83 7.71 -63.07
C ARG A 114 16.56 6.60 -62.04
N ILE A 115 17.26 5.47 -62.10
CA ILE A 115 17.14 4.37 -61.13
C ILE A 115 17.58 4.83 -59.72
N VAL A 116 18.71 5.53 -59.61
CA VAL A 116 19.23 6.08 -58.35
C VAL A 116 18.31 7.17 -57.75
N LEU A 117 17.47 7.82 -58.56
CA LEU A 117 16.39 8.69 -58.08
C LEU A 117 15.07 7.93 -57.78
N LEU A 118 14.81 6.81 -58.47
CA LEU A 118 13.62 5.99 -58.25
C LEU A 118 13.71 5.17 -56.96
N VAL A 119 14.88 4.62 -56.63
CA VAL A 119 15.10 3.80 -55.42
C VAL A 119 14.73 4.55 -54.11
N PRO A 120 15.23 5.77 -53.84
CA PRO A 120 14.81 6.51 -52.64
C PRO A 120 13.33 6.94 -52.69
N LEU A 121 12.77 7.18 -53.88
CA LEU A 121 11.34 7.50 -54.04
C LEU A 121 10.45 6.28 -53.72
N LEU A 122 10.83 5.10 -54.18
CA LEU A 122 10.19 3.82 -53.83
C LEU A 122 10.37 3.46 -52.37
N ALA A 123 11.52 3.74 -51.77
CA ALA A 123 11.74 3.56 -50.32
C ALA A 123 10.88 4.52 -49.49
N ALA A 124 10.71 5.77 -49.93
CA ALA A 124 9.80 6.74 -49.29
C ALA A 124 8.33 6.30 -49.40
N LEU A 125 7.91 5.76 -50.55
CA LEU A 125 6.56 5.20 -50.74
C LEU A 125 6.33 3.92 -49.91
N ALA A 126 7.32 3.03 -49.82
CA ALA A 126 7.27 1.86 -48.94
C ALA A 126 7.20 2.23 -47.44
N SER A 127 7.81 3.36 -47.06
CA SER A 127 7.72 3.91 -45.69
C SER A 127 6.32 4.42 -45.32
N GLY A 128 5.37 4.44 -46.28
CA GLY A 128 3.95 4.70 -46.04
C GLY A 128 3.14 3.47 -45.58
N ALA A 129 3.77 2.30 -45.45
CA ALA A 129 3.12 1.12 -44.86
C ALA A 129 2.70 1.44 -43.42
N GLY A 130 1.38 1.52 -43.20
CA GLY A 130 0.81 2.23 -42.05
C GLY A 130 1.26 1.71 -40.69
N ALA A 131 1.67 2.62 -39.81
CA ALA A 131 1.82 2.33 -38.39
C ALA A 131 0.50 1.76 -37.85
N GLY A 132 0.54 0.56 -37.28
CA GLY A 132 -0.64 -0.14 -36.79
C GLY A 132 -1.40 0.70 -35.76
N GLN A 133 -2.73 0.74 -35.87
CA GLN A 133 -3.59 1.53 -34.98
C GLN A 133 -3.37 1.10 -33.53
N ARG A 134 -2.72 1.95 -32.72
CA ARG A 134 -2.33 1.57 -31.36
C ARG A 134 -3.54 1.38 -30.46
N VAL A 135 -3.44 0.41 -29.57
CA VAL A 135 -4.37 0.21 -28.45
C VAL A 135 -3.55 0.31 -27.17
N VAL A 136 -3.80 1.35 -26.36
CA VAL A 136 -3.19 1.45 -25.03
C VAL A 136 -3.98 0.59 -24.06
N ILE A 137 -3.28 -0.13 -23.19
CA ILE A 137 -3.89 -1.04 -22.22
C ILE A 137 -3.40 -0.75 -20.81
N LEU A 138 -4.38 -0.66 -19.90
CA LEU A 138 -4.22 -0.44 -18.46
C LEU A 138 -4.88 -1.59 -17.72
N THR A 139 -4.33 -1.95 -16.56
CA THR A 139 -4.88 -3.02 -15.72
C THR A 139 -5.11 -2.52 -14.31
N LEU A 140 -6.38 -2.39 -13.92
CA LEU A 140 -6.85 -1.94 -12.61
C LEU A 140 -7.41 -3.14 -11.85
N SER A 141 -6.55 -3.93 -11.23
CA SER A 141 -6.89 -5.15 -10.48
C SER A 141 -7.01 -4.95 -8.96
N ASP A 142 -7.14 -3.70 -8.51
CA ASP A 142 -6.97 -3.29 -7.11
C ASP A 142 -8.01 -2.25 -6.69
N SER A 143 -7.96 -1.82 -5.42
CA SER A 143 -8.87 -0.79 -4.89
C SER A 143 -8.71 0.59 -5.58
N ILE A 144 -9.82 1.31 -5.72
CA ILE A 144 -9.86 2.66 -6.30
C ILE A 144 -9.34 3.69 -5.30
N GLN A 145 -8.16 4.24 -5.59
CA GLN A 145 -7.35 5.07 -4.69
C GLN A 145 -6.51 6.10 -5.48
N PRO A 146 -5.84 7.08 -4.83
CA PRO A 146 -4.99 8.05 -5.53
C PRO A 146 -3.85 7.44 -6.35
N ALA A 147 -3.34 6.26 -5.96
CA ALA A 147 -2.32 5.53 -6.71
C ALA A 147 -2.86 5.03 -8.07
N SER A 148 -4.01 4.35 -8.05
CA SER A 148 -4.68 3.86 -9.27
C SER A 148 -5.23 5.00 -10.13
N LEU A 149 -5.61 6.14 -9.55
CA LEU A 149 -5.97 7.36 -10.30
C LEU A 149 -4.78 7.89 -11.12
N ARG A 150 -3.64 8.15 -10.48
CA ARG A 150 -2.44 8.66 -11.18
C ARG A 150 -1.96 7.72 -12.29
N TYR A 151 -2.13 6.41 -12.11
CA TYR A 151 -1.83 5.40 -13.12
C TYR A 151 -2.81 5.48 -14.31
N LEU A 152 -4.12 5.60 -14.05
CA LEU A 152 -5.14 5.83 -15.08
C LEU A 152 -4.88 7.12 -15.88
N GLU A 153 -4.65 8.25 -15.21
CA GLU A 153 -4.39 9.54 -15.85
C GLU A 153 -3.19 9.49 -16.79
N ARG A 154 -2.09 8.86 -16.34
CA ARG A 154 -0.92 8.63 -17.19
C ARG A 154 -1.20 7.72 -18.36
N GLY A 155 -2.00 6.68 -18.17
CA GLY A 155 -2.44 5.79 -19.24
C GLY A 155 -3.23 6.51 -20.34
N LEU A 156 -4.21 7.32 -19.95
CA LEU A 156 -4.99 8.16 -20.87
C LEU A 156 -4.09 9.20 -21.58
N ALA A 157 -3.14 9.79 -20.87
CA ALA A 157 -2.14 10.70 -21.47
C ALA A 157 -1.19 9.97 -22.43
N THR A 158 -0.81 8.72 -22.16
CA THR A 158 -0.04 7.87 -23.09
C THR A 158 -0.86 7.52 -24.33
N ALA A 159 -2.16 7.23 -24.20
CA ALA A 159 -3.04 6.97 -25.34
C ALA A 159 -3.16 8.19 -26.27
N ASP A 160 -3.28 9.39 -25.69
CA ASP A 160 -3.27 10.65 -26.44
C ASP A 160 -1.91 10.89 -27.13
N ALA A 161 -0.81 10.84 -26.38
CA ALA A 161 0.53 11.12 -26.89
C ALA A 161 1.04 10.11 -27.94
N THR A 162 0.58 8.85 -27.89
CA THR A 162 0.95 7.81 -28.88
C THR A 162 0.00 7.76 -30.08
N GLY A 163 -1.09 8.54 -30.08
CA GLY A 163 -2.12 8.56 -31.11
C GLY A 163 -3.11 7.39 -31.07
N ALA A 164 -3.10 6.58 -30.00
CA ALA A 164 -3.82 5.31 -29.92
C ALA A 164 -5.31 5.42 -30.25
N ALA A 165 -5.82 4.50 -31.07
CA ALA A 165 -7.20 4.45 -31.55
C ALA A 165 -8.22 4.28 -30.40
N LEU A 166 -7.82 3.65 -29.30
CA LEU A 166 -8.56 3.60 -28.04
C LEU A 166 -7.64 3.19 -26.87
N THR A 167 -8.18 3.35 -25.65
CA THR A 167 -7.66 2.79 -24.40
C THR A 167 -8.55 1.64 -23.94
N ILE A 168 -7.98 0.50 -23.55
CA ILE A 168 -8.69 -0.55 -22.80
C ILE A 168 -8.23 -0.48 -21.34
N ILE A 169 -9.20 -0.44 -20.43
CA ILE A 169 -9.02 -0.60 -19.00
C ILE A 169 -9.54 -1.99 -18.64
N ASP A 170 -8.64 -2.95 -18.46
CA ASP A 170 -8.95 -4.23 -17.85
C ASP A 170 -9.23 -3.97 -16.36
N LEU A 171 -10.44 -4.30 -15.89
CA LEU A 171 -10.94 -3.91 -14.57
C LEU A 171 -11.30 -5.14 -13.71
N ASN A 172 -10.74 -5.17 -12.50
CA ASN A 172 -11.15 -6.05 -11.42
C ASN A 172 -11.00 -5.30 -10.09
N THR A 173 -12.09 -4.79 -9.50
CA THR A 173 -12.01 -3.99 -8.27
C THR A 173 -13.20 -4.23 -7.33
N PRO A 174 -12.97 -4.32 -6.01
CA PRO A 174 -14.05 -4.35 -5.01
C PRO A 174 -14.70 -2.96 -4.80
N GLY A 175 -14.07 -1.88 -5.27
CA GLY A 175 -14.49 -0.50 -5.00
C GLY A 175 -13.34 0.36 -4.49
N GLY A 176 -13.67 1.45 -3.80
CA GLY A 176 -12.68 2.33 -3.18
C GLY A 176 -13.23 3.72 -2.86
N LEU A 177 -12.33 4.72 -2.82
CA LEU A 177 -12.62 6.06 -2.33
C LEU A 177 -13.47 6.88 -3.31
N LEU A 178 -14.56 7.48 -2.82
CA LEU A 178 -15.48 8.33 -3.60
C LEU A 178 -14.79 9.54 -4.26
N SER A 179 -13.73 10.09 -3.63
CA SER A 179 -12.92 11.17 -4.19
C SER A 179 -12.12 10.72 -5.42
N SER A 180 -11.38 9.63 -5.30
CA SER A 180 -10.65 9.01 -6.42
C SER A 180 -11.60 8.55 -7.52
N LEU A 181 -12.74 7.95 -7.16
CA LEU A 181 -13.79 7.59 -8.10
C LEU A 181 -14.25 8.79 -8.94
N ARG A 182 -14.61 9.90 -8.30
CA ARG A 182 -15.08 11.10 -9.02
C ARG A 182 -14.03 11.62 -10.00
N GLN A 183 -12.77 11.70 -9.55
CA GLN A 183 -11.65 12.12 -10.39
C GLN A 183 -11.40 11.15 -11.57
N MET A 184 -11.45 9.84 -11.34
CA MET A 184 -11.36 8.83 -12.41
C MET A 184 -12.52 8.93 -13.41
N THR A 185 -13.78 9.10 -12.97
CA THR A 185 -14.90 9.26 -13.89
C THR A 185 -14.78 10.52 -14.75
N THR A 186 -14.29 11.63 -14.18
CA THR A 186 -13.98 12.85 -14.94
C THR A 186 -12.84 12.64 -15.93
N ALA A 187 -11.79 11.91 -15.56
CA ALA A 187 -10.68 11.59 -16.47
C ALA A 187 -11.14 10.71 -17.65
N ILE A 188 -12.02 9.73 -17.41
CA ILE A 188 -12.61 8.87 -18.45
C ILE A 188 -13.53 9.66 -19.38
N THR A 189 -14.40 10.54 -18.85
CA THR A 189 -15.34 11.30 -19.69
C THR A 189 -14.67 12.47 -20.44
N ALA A 190 -13.54 12.99 -19.94
CA ALA A 190 -12.71 13.98 -20.63
C ALA A 190 -11.63 13.37 -21.54
N ALA A 191 -11.53 12.03 -21.63
CA ALA A 191 -10.48 11.35 -22.40
C ALA A 191 -10.59 11.63 -23.91
N ARG A 192 -9.51 12.13 -24.51
CA ARG A 192 -9.48 12.48 -25.95
C ARG A 192 -9.66 11.27 -26.86
N ARG A 193 -9.07 10.12 -26.52
CA ARG A 193 -9.23 8.85 -27.26
C ARG A 193 -10.31 7.98 -26.61
N PRO A 194 -11.06 7.13 -27.35
CA PRO A 194 -12.09 6.26 -26.78
C PRO A 194 -11.61 5.41 -25.62
N VAL A 195 -12.43 5.28 -24.57
CA VAL A 195 -12.14 4.46 -23.39
C VAL A 195 -13.10 3.29 -23.31
N VAL A 196 -12.55 2.09 -23.42
CA VAL A 196 -13.25 0.82 -23.19
C VAL A 196 -12.93 0.35 -21.77
N VAL A 197 -13.93 0.03 -20.97
CA VAL A 197 -13.74 -0.67 -19.67
C VAL A 197 -14.19 -2.10 -19.84
N TYR A 198 -13.32 -3.05 -19.52
CA TYR A 198 -13.55 -4.48 -19.70
C TYR A 198 -13.34 -5.22 -18.37
N VAL A 199 -14.42 -5.75 -17.80
CA VAL A 199 -14.34 -6.52 -16.54
C VAL A 199 -13.76 -7.90 -16.85
N THR A 200 -12.53 -8.17 -16.38
CA THR A 200 -11.72 -9.31 -16.82
C THR A 200 -10.60 -9.61 -15.82
N PRO A 201 -10.11 -10.86 -15.68
CA PRO A 201 -10.54 -12.12 -16.32
C PRO A 201 -11.89 -12.62 -15.79
N SER A 202 -12.35 -13.80 -16.23
CA SER A 202 -13.44 -14.52 -15.55
C SER A 202 -13.17 -14.62 -14.03
N GLY A 203 -14.20 -14.40 -13.22
CA GLY A 203 -14.09 -14.25 -11.77
C GLY A 203 -13.75 -12.83 -11.28
N ALA A 204 -13.44 -11.89 -12.18
CA ALA A 204 -13.31 -10.47 -11.83
C ALA A 204 -14.67 -9.81 -11.51
N GLN A 205 -14.59 -8.66 -10.85
CA GLN A 205 -15.74 -7.85 -10.47
C GLN A 205 -15.53 -6.36 -10.79
N ALA A 206 -16.60 -5.67 -11.17
CA ALA A 206 -16.69 -4.21 -11.18
C ALA A 206 -17.67 -3.76 -10.09
N ALA A 207 -17.29 -4.01 -8.84
CA ALA A 207 -18.10 -3.68 -7.67
C ALA A 207 -17.89 -2.23 -7.23
N SER A 208 -18.92 -1.63 -6.63
CA SER A 208 -18.86 -0.28 -6.04
C SER A 208 -18.32 0.76 -7.02
N ALA A 209 -17.18 1.40 -6.71
CA ALA A 209 -16.53 2.37 -7.60
C ALA A 209 -16.23 1.79 -9.02
N GLY A 210 -15.96 0.49 -9.15
CA GLY A 210 -15.76 -0.17 -10.45
C GLY A 210 -16.97 -0.06 -11.37
N PHE A 211 -18.18 -0.16 -10.82
CA PHE A 211 -19.43 -0.04 -11.59
C PHE A 211 -19.59 1.36 -12.20
N PHE A 212 -19.20 2.41 -11.47
CA PHE A 212 -19.21 3.78 -12.00
C PHE A 212 -18.19 3.98 -13.13
N LEU A 213 -17.01 3.35 -13.07
CA LEU A 213 -16.02 3.42 -14.16
C LEU A 213 -16.55 2.71 -15.42
N LEU A 214 -17.12 1.52 -15.25
CA LEU A 214 -17.79 0.76 -16.32
C LEU A 214 -18.92 1.59 -16.96
N MET A 215 -19.79 2.18 -16.15
CA MET A 215 -20.90 3.02 -16.63
C MET A 215 -20.44 4.34 -17.27
N ALA A 216 -19.24 4.86 -16.95
CA ALA A 216 -18.67 6.07 -17.55
C ALA A 216 -18.00 5.83 -18.92
N ALA A 217 -17.58 4.60 -19.22
CA ALA A 217 -16.81 4.24 -20.42
C ALA A 217 -17.53 4.56 -21.74
N ASP A 218 -16.77 4.80 -22.81
CA ASP A 218 -17.31 4.90 -24.18
C ASP A 218 -17.87 3.54 -24.63
N VAL A 219 -17.24 2.42 -24.20
CA VAL A 219 -17.78 1.06 -24.32
C VAL A 219 -17.57 0.32 -22.99
N ALA A 220 -18.62 -0.35 -22.51
CA ALA A 220 -18.62 -1.18 -21.32
C ALA A 220 -18.70 -2.66 -21.73
N ALA A 221 -17.73 -3.47 -21.29
CA ALA A 221 -17.62 -4.87 -21.63
C ALA A 221 -17.40 -5.74 -20.38
N MET A 222 -17.84 -7.00 -20.41
CA MET A 222 -17.63 -7.98 -19.33
C MET A 222 -17.19 -9.33 -19.88
N ALA A 223 -16.35 -10.06 -19.13
CA ALA A 223 -16.02 -11.45 -19.42
C ALA A 223 -17.07 -12.41 -18.82
N PRO A 224 -17.27 -13.62 -19.40
CA PRO A 224 -18.13 -14.65 -18.82
C PRO A 224 -17.75 -14.98 -17.38
N GLY A 225 -18.73 -15.06 -16.47
CA GLY A 225 -18.47 -15.32 -15.05
C GLY A 225 -17.86 -14.12 -14.32
N THR A 226 -18.18 -12.90 -14.72
CA THR A 226 -17.85 -11.67 -13.97
C THR A 226 -19.13 -11.02 -13.44
N ASN A 227 -18.99 -10.12 -12.46
CA ASN A 227 -20.13 -9.37 -11.92
C ASN A 227 -19.88 -7.85 -11.88
N ALA A 228 -20.95 -7.06 -11.86
CA ALA A 228 -20.90 -5.60 -11.80
C ALA A 228 -22.11 -5.03 -11.04
N GLY A 229 -21.90 -3.97 -10.26
CA GLY A 229 -22.92 -3.35 -9.42
C GLY A 229 -22.46 -3.19 -7.97
N ALA A 230 -23.30 -3.57 -7.01
CA ALA A 230 -23.05 -3.45 -5.56
C ALA A 230 -22.55 -2.03 -5.19
N ALA A 231 -23.26 -1.01 -5.67
CA ALA A 231 -22.80 0.37 -5.76
C ALA A 231 -23.31 1.29 -4.63
N HIS A 232 -23.78 0.70 -3.52
CA HIS A 232 -24.26 1.45 -2.36
C HIS A 232 -23.10 2.11 -1.59
N PRO A 233 -23.17 3.43 -1.28
CA PRO A 233 -22.12 4.09 -0.53
C PRO A 233 -22.14 3.67 0.95
N VAL A 234 -21.08 2.98 1.37
CA VAL A 234 -20.79 2.71 2.79
C VAL A 234 -19.86 3.77 3.37
N ALA A 235 -19.77 3.82 4.70
CA ALA A 235 -18.84 4.71 5.39
C ALA A 235 -17.37 4.30 5.14
N GLY A 236 -16.45 5.19 5.55
CA GLY A 236 -15.08 4.77 5.87
C GLY A 236 -15.13 3.56 6.83
N GLU A 237 -14.31 2.56 6.51
CA GLU A 237 -14.57 1.17 6.88
C GLU A 237 -14.87 0.94 8.38
N GLY A 238 -16.01 0.29 8.65
CA GLY A 238 -16.42 -0.09 10.02
C GLY A 238 -17.05 1.02 10.86
N ALA A 239 -17.15 2.25 10.36
CA ALA A 239 -17.99 3.29 10.95
C ALA A 239 -19.44 3.18 10.44
N GLU A 240 -20.42 3.65 11.22
CA GLU A 240 -21.75 3.91 10.68
C GLU A 240 -21.84 5.36 10.20
N LEU A 241 -22.25 5.56 8.94
CA LEU A 241 -22.74 6.86 8.49
C LEU A 241 -24.04 7.16 9.24
N SER A 242 -24.17 8.35 9.83
CA SER A 242 -25.47 8.79 10.35
C SER A 242 -26.51 8.75 9.21
N LYS A 243 -27.73 8.31 9.50
CA LYS A 243 -28.75 8.02 8.47
C LYS A 243 -28.91 9.17 7.46
N THR A 244 -28.98 10.41 7.93
CA THR A 244 -29.07 11.61 7.09
C THR A 244 -27.86 11.81 6.17
N MET A 245 -26.66 11.40 6.57
CA MET A 245 -25.46 11.43 5.73
C MET A 245 -25.43 10.25 4.73
N ALA A 246 -25.81 9.04 5.15
CA ALA A 246 -25.96 7.90 4.25
C ALA A 246 -26.98 8.20 3.13
N GLU A 247 -28.12 8.78 3.48
CA GLU A 247 -29.15 9.22 2.53
C GLU A 247 -28.62 10.31 1.57
N LYS A 248 -27.88 11.31 2.07
CA LYS A 248 -27.26 12.34 1.22
C LYS A 248 -26.26 11.74 0.22
N VAL A 249 -25.32 10.93 0.68
CA VAL A 249 -24.29 10.32 -0.19
C VAL A 249 -24.91 9.32 -1.16
N THR A 250 -25.92 8.54 -0.74
CA THR A 250 -26.68 7.64 -1.64
C THR A 250 -27.42 8.40 -2.73
N ASN A 251 -28.06 9.53 -2.40
CA ASN A 251 -28.75 10.36 -3.39
C ASN A 251 -27.79 11.04 -4.37
N ASP A 252 -26.62 11.50 -3.90
CA ASP A 252 -25.55 12.04 -4.74
C ASP A 252 -24.95 10.98 -5.68
N ALA A 253 -24.62 9.79 -5.15
CA ALA A 253 -24.15 8.65 -5.95
C ALA A 253 -25.20 8.19 -6.98
N ALA A 254 -26.48 8.17 -6.61
CA ALA A 254 -27.60 7.83 -7.51
C ALA A 254 -27.85 8.90 -8.59
N ALA A 255 -27.58 10.18 -8.30
CA ALA A 255 -27.58 11.23 -9.31
C ALA A 255 -26.41 11.07 -10.30
N LEU A 256 -25.20 10.77 -9.79
CA LEU A 256 -24.01 10.54 -10.61
C LEU A 256 -24.18 9.34 -11.55
N ILE A 257 -24.59 8.17 -11.05
CA ILE A 257 -24.71 6.96 -11.88
C ILE A 257 -25.78 7.13 -12.98
N ARG A 258 -26.90 7.81 -12.67
CA ARG A 258 -27.94 8.11 -13.66
C ARG A 258 -27.47 9.08 -14.74
N SER A 259 -26.69 10.10 -14.36
CA SER A 259 -26.10 11.05 -15.32
C SER A 259 -25.18 10.33 -16.31
N LEU A 260 -24.29 9.46 -15.80
CA LEU A 260 -23.41 8.63 -16.64
C LEU A 260 -24.22 7.69 -17.55
N ALA A 261 -25.21 6.97 -16.99
CA ALA A 261 -26.06 6.05 -17.73
C ALA A 261 -26.80 6.74 -18.88
N VAL A 262 -27.48 7.87 -18.62
CA VAL A 262 -28.23 8.63 -19.64
C VAL A 262 -27.30 9.16 -20.73
N GLN A 263 -26.14 9.73 -20.40
CA GLN A 263 -25.18 10.21 -21.39
C GLN A 263 -24.70 9.10 -22.35
N ARG A 264 -24.56 7.88 -21.83
CA ARG A 264 -24.10 6.69 -22.53
C ARG A 264 -25.22 5.82 -23.14
N GLY A 265 -26.49 6.17 -22.96
CA GLY A 265 -27.63 5.38 -23.46
C GLY A 265 -27.89 4.06 -22.70
N ARG A 266 -27.29 3.90 -21.52
CA ARG A 266 -27.42 2.74 -20.64
C ARG A 266 -28.59 2.91 -19.67
N SER A 267 -29.11 1.83 -19.09
CA SER A 267 -30.27 1.89 -18.20
C SER A 267 -29.97 2.64 -16.90
N SER A 268 -30.52 3.84 -16.79
CA SER A 268 -30.46 4.67 -15.58
C SER A 268 -31.23 4.09 -14.41
N GLU A 269 -32.28 3.31 -14.66
CA GLU A 269 -33.09 2.65 -13.63
C GLU A 269 -32.29 1.53 -12.95
N TRP A 270 -31.79 0.55 -13.70
CA TRP A 270 -31.00 -0.55 -13.13
C TRP A 270 -29.68 -0.04 -12.54
N ALA A 271 -29.09 1.01 -13.11
CA ALA A 271 -27.92 1.66 -12.53
C ALA A 271 -28.21 2.37 -11.19
N GLU A 272 -29.38 3.02 -11.03
CA GLU A 272 -29.80 3.57 -9.74
C GLU A 272 -30.09 2.47 -8.70
N LYS A 273 -30.68 1.34 -9.12
CA LYS A 273 -30.93 0.19 -8.23
C LYS A 273 -29.63 -0.44 -7.71
N ALA A 274 -28.57 -0.51 -8.51
CA ALA A 274 -27.25 -0.92 -8.02
C ALA A 274 -26.74 -0.04 -6.86
N VAL A 275 -27.11 1.25 -6.84
CA VAL A 275 -26.71 2.21 -5.79
C VAL A 275 -27.69 2.23 -4.60
N ARG A 276 -29.01 2.08 -4.82
CA ARG A 276 -30.02 2.16 -3.75
C ARG A 276 -30.34 0.83 -3.08
N GLU A 277 -30.33 -0.24 -3.85
CA GLU A 277 -30.77 -1.59 -3.45
C GLU A 277 -29.58 -2.57 -3.39
N SER A 278 -28.34 -2.07 -3.57
CA SER A 278 -27.09 -2.85 -3.58
C SER A 278 -27.04 -3.97 -4.63
N LEU A 279 -27.89 -3.93 -5.67
CA LEU A 279 -27.96 -4.99 -6.69
C LEU A 279 -26.61 -5.17 -7.40
N SER A 280 -26.23 -6.42 -7.61
CA SER A 280 -25.12 -6.85 -8.45
C SER A 280 -25.66 -7.77 -9.55
N TYR A 281 -25.04 -7.70 -10.72
CA TYR A 281 -25.50 -8.38 -11.93
C TYR A 281 -24.38 -9.25 -12.51
N THR A 282 -24.73 -10.43 -13.00
CA THR A 282 -23.85 -11.24 -13.87
C THR A 282 -23.65 -10.54 -15.23
N GLU A 283 -22.68 -11.01 -16.03
CA GLU A 283 -22.41 -10.42 -17.36
C GLU A 283 -23.64 -10.44 -18.29
N ARG A 284 -24.50 -11.45 -18.14
CA ARG A 284 -25.73 -11.62 -18.96
C ARG A 284 -26.82 -10.66 -18.51
N GLU A 285 -27.10 -10.62 -17.21
CA GLU A 285 -28.07 -9.68 -16.66
C GLU A 285 -27.68 -8.23 -16.92
N ALA A 286 -26.38 -7.91 -16.88
CA ALA A 286 -25.87 -6.58 -17.22
C ALA A 286 -26.10 -6.24 -18.70
N LEU A 287 -25.96 -7.20 -19.62
CA LEU A 287 -26.24 -7.01 -21.04
C LEU A 287 -27.75 -6.85 -21.30
N ASP A 288 -28.57 -7.76 -20.76
CA ASP A 288 -30.04 -7.75 -20.91
C ASP A 288 -30.67 -6.46 -20.34
N LYS A 289 -30.13 -5.96 -19.22
CA LYS A 289 -30.56 -4.70 -18.58
C LYS A 289 -29.97 -3.45 -19.24
N LYS A 290 -29.16 -3.57 -20.29
CA LYS A 290 -28.45 -2.48 -20.98
C LYS A 290 -27.57 -1.64 -20.03
N LEU A 291 -26.81 -2.32 -19.18
CA LEU A 291 -25.75 -1.74 -18.34
C LEU A 291 -24.37 -1.88 -18.99
N ILE A 292 -24.20 -2.84 -19.90
CA ILE A 292 -23.01 -3.01 -20.74
C ILE A 292 -23.40 -3.15 -22.22
N ASP A 293 -22.41 -3.01 -23.10
CA ASP A 293 -22.59 -3.04 -24.55
C ASP A 293 -22.24 -4.41 -25.15
N VAL A 294 -21.39 -5.21 -24.49
CA VAL A 294 -20.93 -6.52 -24.97
C VAL A 294 -20.45 -7.45 -23.85
N VAL A 295 -20.66 -8.76 -24.01
CA VAL A 295 -19.92 -9.81 -23.29
C VAL A 295 -18.89 -10.41 -24.25
N ALA A 296 -17.64 -10.53 -23.82
CA ALA A 296 -16.53 -11.06 -24.63
C ALA A 296 -15.62 -11.96 -23.78
N LEU A 297 -15.35 -13.18 -24.26
CA LEU A 297 -14.55 -14.19 -23.58
C LEU A 297 -13.13 -13.72 -23.29
N ASP A 298 -12.50 -13.06 -24.27
CA ASP A 298 -11.16 -12.52 -24.16
C ASP A 298 -11.01 -11.17 -24.88
N ARG A 299 -9.81 -10.58 -24.76
CA ARG A 299 -9.49 -9.29 -25.38
C ARG A 299 -9.40 -9.37 -26.92
N ALA A 300 -9.10 -10.52 -27.51
CA ALA A 300 -9.06 -10.68 -28.96
C ALA A 300 -10.47 -10.73 -29.57
N GLU A 301 -11.44 -11.34 -28.88
CA GLU A 301 -12.86 -11.22 -29.21
C GLU A 301 -13.34 -9.77 -29.05
N LEU A 302 -13.01 -9.10 -27.94
CA LEU A 302 -13.36 -7.70 -27.72
C LEU A 302 -12.80 -6.78 -28.83
N LEU A 303 -11.54 -6.95 -29.22
CA LEU A 303 -10.91 -6.17 -30.31
C LEU A 303 -11.57 -6.44 -31.67
N LYS A 304 -11.95 -7.69 -31.97
CA LYS A 304 -12.74 -8.04 -33.17
C LYS A 304 -14.11 -7.38 -33.15
N TRP A 305 -14.78 -7.37 -32.00
CA TRP A 305 -16.10 -6.75 -31.84
C TRP A 305 -16.04 -5.23 -31.97
N LEU A 306 -14.99 -4.58 -31.47
CA LEU A 306 -14.79 -3.13 -31.54
C LEU A 306 -14.45 -2.63 -32.96
N ASN A 307 -13.77 -3.45 -33.77
CA ASN A 307 -13.32 -3.06 -35.10
C ASN A 307 -14.50 -2.70 -36.03
N GLY A 308 -14.45 -1.50 -36.61
CA GLY A 308 -15.49 -0.97 -37.51
C GLY A 308 -16.71 -0.37 -36.81
N ARG A 309 -16.79 -0.40 -35.45
CA ARG A 309 -17.92 0.20 -34.72
C ARG A 309 -17.73 1.70 -34.49
N THR A 310 -18.82 2.45 -34.62
CA THR A 310 -18.88 3.86 -34.24
C THR A 310 -19.36 4.00 -32.80
N VAL A 311 -18.55 4.64 -31.96
CA VAL A 311 -18.86 4.92 -30.54
C VAL A 311 -19.24 6.39 -30.35
N LYS A 312 -20.19 6.64 -29.44
CA LYS A 312 -20.58 8.01 -29.05
C LYS A 312 -19.69 8.47 -27.88
N ARG A 313 -18.81 9.43 -28.15
CA ARG A 313 -17.97 10.10 -27.16
C ARG A 313 -18.80 10.95 -26.20
N PHE A 314 -18.26 11.28 -25.03
CA PHE A 314 -19.03 11.98 -23.97
C PHE A 314 -19.42 13.42 -24.34
N ASP A 315 -18.69 14.04 -25.26
CA ASP A 315 -19.02 15.34 -25.87
C ASP A 315 -20.05 15.24 -27.01
N GLY A 316 -20.56 14.04 -27.29
CA GLY A 316 -21.53 13.77 -28.35
C GLY A 316 -20.94 13.46 -29.72
N LYS A 317 -19.61 13.53 -29.91
CA LYS A 317 -18.98 13.15 -31.20
C LYS A 317 -19.16 11.65 -31.47
N MET A 318 -19.32 11.30 -32.73
CA MET A 318 -19.33 9.90 -33.20
C MET A 318 -17.94 9.58 -33.76
N GLU A 319 -17.26 8.58 -33.19
CA GLU A 319 -15.88 8.19 -33.56
C GLU A 319 -15.87 6.71 -33.97
N THR A 320 -15.45 6.41 -35.21
CA THR A 320 -15.38 5.03 -35.71
C THR A 320 -14.03 4.39 -35.37
N ILE A 321 -14.08 3.31 -34.60
CA ILE A 321 -12.92 2.52 -34.20
C ILE A 321 -12.45 1.68 -35.40
N SER A 322 -11.16 1.76 -35.72
CA SER A 322 -10.53 0.97 -36.78
C SER A 322 -9.31 0.23 -36.23
N LEU A 323 -9.32 -1.10 -36.30
CA LEU A 323 -8.36 -2.00 -35.66
C LEU A 323 -8.01 -3.20 -36.58
N PRO A 324 -7.56 -2.98 -37.84
CA PRO A 324 -7.27 -4.09 -38.75
C PRO A 324 -6.09 -4.96 -38.29
N ALA A 325 -5.10 -4.37 -37.63
CA ALA A 325 -4.01 -5.06 -36.93
C ALA A 325 -3.42 -4.09 -35.87
N PRO A 326 -3.94 -4.06 -34.62
CA PRO A 326 -3.56 -3.04 -33.65
C PRO A 326 -2.24 -3.33 -32.93
N GLU A 327 -1.38 -2.33 -32.80
CA GLU A 327 -0.19 -2.37 -31.94
C GLU A 327 -0.61 -2.25 -30.46
N ILE A 328 -0.39 -3.29 -29.66
CA ILE A 328 -0.80 -3.31 -28.24
C ILE A 328 0.29 -2.66 -27.36
N VAL A 329 0.03 -1.44 -26.92
CA VAL A 329 0.88 -0.68 -26.00
C VAL A 329 0.39 -0.90 -24.56
N ARG A 330 1.03 -1.82 -23.83
CA ARG A 330 0.78 -1.98 -22.39
C ARG A 330 1.46 -0.85 -21.62
N VAL A 331 0.73 -0.22 -20.70
CA VAL A 331 1.30 0.77 -19.77
C VAL A 331 1.40 0.12 -18.41
N ASP A 332 2.60 -0.29 -18.02
CA ASP A 332 2.84 -0.90 -16.71
C ASP A 332 2.85 0.14 -15.57
N PRO A 333 2.47 -0.24 -14.33
CA PRO A 333 2.66 0.61 -13.17
C PRO A 333 4.15 0.92 -12.94
N SER A 334 4.46 2.21 -12.80
CA SER A 334 5.83 2.70 -12.60
C SER A 334 6.33 2.37 -11.19
N ALA A 335 7.64 2.49 -10.97
CA ALA A 335 8.22 2.33 -9.63
C ALA A 335 7.54 3.23 -8.57
N GLY A 336 7.16 4.46 -8.94
CA GLY A 336 6.45 5.38 -8.06
C GLY A 336 5.01 4.96 -7.75
N ASP A 337 4.30 4.33 -8.69
CA ASP A 337 2.94 3.82 -8.45
C ASP A 337 2.98 2.54 -7.63
N LYS A 338 3.96 1.66 -7.90
CA LYS A 338 4.22 0.45 -7.13
C LYS A 338 4.57 0.80 -5.68
N LEU A 339 5.41 1.82 -5.45
CA LEU A 339 5.72 2.33 -4.12
C LEU A 339 4.49 2.94 -3.43
N LEU A 340 3.71 3.80 -4.11
CA LEU A 340 2.55 4.43 -3.50
C LEU A 340 1.41 3.44 -3.21
N SER A 341 1.18 2.47 -4.10
CA SER A 341 0.25 1.36 -3.89
C SER A 341 0.71 0.45 -2.74
N ALA A 342 2.01 0.12 -2.68
CA ALA A 342 2.58 -0.64 -1.57
C ALA A 342 2.41 0.07 -0.23
N ILE A 343 2.70 1.37 -0.15
CA ILE A 343 2.48 2.16 1.08
C ILE A 343 1.01 2.16 1.47
N ALA A 344 0.08 2.32 0.51
CA ALA A 344 -1.35 2.30 0.76
C ALA A 344 -1.93 0.91 1.10
N HIS A 345 -1.15 -0.17 0.97
CA HIS A 345 -1.61 -1.52 1.25
C HIS A 345 -1.60 -1.82 2.77
N PRO A 346 -2.74 -2.19 3.40
CA PRO A 346 -2.87 -2.46 4.85
C PRO A 346 -1.77 -3.33 5.47
N ASN A 347 -1.49 -4.50 4.88
CA ASN A 347 -0.41 -5.39 5.32
C ASN A 347 0.99 -4.73 5.33
N ILE A 348 1.29 -3.86 4.38
CA ILE A 348 2.61 -3.21 4.26
C ILE A 348 2.70 -2.03 5.23
N ALA A 349 1.62 -1.25 5.39
CA ALA A 349 1.54 -0.23 6.45
C ALA A 349 1.74 -0.84 7.84
N TYR A 350 1.16 -2.01 8.11
CA TYR A 350 1.38 -2.79 9.33
C TYR A 350 2.83 -3.26 9.48
N LEU A 351 3.44 -3.83 8.45
CA LEU A 351 4.85 -4.28 8.50
C LEU A 351 5.83 -3.11 8.68
N LEU A 352 5.56 -1.95 8.06
CA LEU A 352 6.33 -0.72 8.25
C LEU A 352 6.19 -0.18 9.68
N LEU A 353 5.01 -0.25 10.29
CA LEU A 353 4.82 0.13 11.70
C LEU A 353 5.66 -0.74 12.63
N LEU A 354 5.66 -2.05 12.41
CA LEU A 354 6.42 -3.01 13.23
C LEU A 354 7.93 -2.86 13.04
N LEU A 355 8.42 -2.86 11.80
CA LEU A 355 9.84 -2.64 11.49
C LEU A 355 10.31 -1.29 12.04
N GLY A 356 9.47 -0.26 11.91
CA GLY A 356 9.70 1.07 12.44
C GLY A 356 9.90 1.08 13.97
N MET A 357 8.97 0.47 14.69
CA MET A 357 8.98 0.38 16.14
C MET A 357 10.15 -0.48 16.67
N VAL A 358 10.54 -1.53 15.93
CA VAL A 358 11.72 -2.35 16.22
C VAL A 358 13.02 -1.57 15.98
N GLY A 359 13.13 -0.81 14.89
CA GLY A 359 14.31 0.03 14.60
C GLY A 359 14.54 1.10 15.68
N ILE A 360 13.47 1.77 16.11
CA ILE A 360 13.49 2.73 17.22
C ILE A 360 13.89 2.04 18.54
N TYR A 361 13.38 0.84 18.83
CA TYR A 361 13.77 0.08 20.02
C TYR A 361 15.27 -0.27 20.03
N PHE A 362 15.84 -0.66 18.88
CA PHE A 362 17.27 -0.97 18.79
C PHE A 362 18.14 0.27 19.08
N GLU A 363 17.78 1.44 18.54
CA GLU A 363 18.48 2.70 18.80
C GLU A 363 18.44 3.09 20.28
N LEU A 364 17.25 3.02 20.90
CA LEU A 364 17.06 3.34 22.32
C LEU A 364 17.75 2.34 23.26
N SER A 365 18.09 1.14 22.77
CA SER A 365 18.78 0.09 23.53
C SER A 365 20.30 0.11 23.31
N HIS A 366 20.77 0.61 22.17
CA HIS A 366 22.19 0.71 21.81
C HIS A 366 22.49 2.11 21.25
N PRO A 367 22.64 3.13 22.13
CA PRO A 367 22.83 4.51 21.70
C PRO A 367 24.04 4.67 20.78
N GLY A 368 23.82 5.28 19.61
CA GLY A 368 24.87 5.52 18.62
C GLY A 368 24.89 4.53 17.45
N ALA A 369 23.90 3.63 17.35
CA ALA A 369 23.72 2.81 16.16
C ALA A 369 23.27 3.64 14.93
N VAL A 370 22.54 4.74 15.18
CA VAL A 370 21.93 5.76 14.28
C VAL A 370 21.04 5.23 13.16
N LEU A 371 21.55 4.31 12.35
CA LEU A 371 20.86 3.73 11.19
C LEU A 371 19.57 2.98 11.58
N PRO A 372 19.50 2.18 12.66
CA PRO A 372 18.24 1.57 13.12
C PRO A 372 17.21 2.62 13.53
N GLY A 373 17.61 3.68 14.22
CA GLY A 373 16.72 4.77 14.62
C GLY A 373 16.18 5.57 13.43
N VAL A 374 17.04 5.91 12.45
CA VAL A 374 16.64 6.66 11.25
C VAL A 374 15.71 5.84 10.35
N LEU A 375 16.07 4.60 10.04
CA LEU A 375 15.19 3.69 9.29
C LEU A 375 13.89 3.44 10.06
N GLY A 376 13.99 3.26 11.37
CA GLY A 376 12.86 3.10 12.27
C GLY A 376 11.85 4.25 12.18
N GLY A 377 12.32 5.48 12.38
CA GLY A 377 11.52 6.70 12.29
C GLY A 377 10.88 6.90 10.92
N ILE A 378 11.62 6.67 9.83
CA ILE A 378 11.08 6.77 8.46
C ILE A 378 9.97 5.72 8.24
N SER A 379 10.18 4.47 8.67
CA SER A 379 9.16 3.42 8.55
C SER A 379 7.91 3.71 9.39
N VAL A 380 8.05 4.26 10.61
CA VAL A 380 6.88 4.70 11.40
C VAL A 380 6.15 5.87 10.72
N LEU A 381 6.86 6.87 10.18
CA LEU A 381 6.21 8.00 9.49
C LEU A 381 5.45 7.57 8.23
N LEU A 382 6.03 6.67 7.43
CA LEU A 382 5.35 6.10 6.25
C LEU A 382 4.16 5.23 6.64
N ALA A 383 4.28 4.45 7.72
CA ALA A 383 3.16 3.69 8.28
C ALA A 383 2.04 4.61 8.77
N LEU A 384 2.35 5.64 9.55
CA LEU A 384 1.37 6.62 10.06
C LEU A 384 0.66 7.37 8.90
N PHE A 385 1.38 7.71 7.83
CA PHE A 385 0.77 8.27 6.62
C PHE A 385 -0.24 7.29 5.99
N ALA A 386 0.13 6.03 5.75
CA ALA A 386 -0.79 5.03 5.22
C ALA A 386 -1.99 4.79 6.15
N LEU A 387 -1.73 4.68 7.46
CA LEU A 387 -2.70 4.51 8.53
C LEU A 387 -3.64 5.73 8.69
N SER A 388 -3.29 6.91 8.16
CA SER A 388 -4.18 8.09 8.11
C SER A 388 -5.23 8.03 6.99
N VAL A 389 -5.01 7.19 5.97
CA VAL A 389 -5.96 6.96 4.87
C VAL A 389 -6.93 5.81 5.21
N LEU A 390 -6.56 4.99 6.19
CA LEU A 390 -7.31 3.82 6.67
C LEU A 390 -8.06 4.17 7.97
N PRO A 391 -9.22 3.56 8.26
CA PRO A 391 -9.96 3.77 9.50
C PRO A 391 -9.34 2.95 10.64
N VAL A 392 -8.21 3.45 11.13
CA VAL A 392 -7.42 2.78 12.15
C VAL A 392 -8.09 2.90 13.52
N ASN A 393 -8.19 1.76 14.17
CA ASN A 393 -8.70 1.65 15.51
C ASN A 393 -7.56 1.89 16.52
N TYR A 394 -7.58 3.03 17.18
CA TYR A 394 -6.59 3.41 18.19
C TYR A 394 -6.42 2.39 19.33
N VAL A 395 -7.46 1.61 19.66
CA VAL A 395 -7.34 0.49 20.62
C VAL A 395 -6.42 -0.62 20.09
N GLY A 396 -6.46 -0.90 18.79
CA GLY A 396 -5.57 -1.86 18.14
C GLY A 396 -4.11 -1.39 18.15
N VAL A 397 -3.88 -0.10 17.83
CA VAL A 397 -2.55 0.54 17.93
C VAL A 397 -2.01 0.44 19.36
N LEU A 398 -2.82 0.84 20.35
CA LEU A 398 -2.42 0.84 21.75
C LEU A 398 -2.10 -0.58 22.27
N LEU A 399 -2.84 -1.60 21.84
CA LEU A 399 -2.58 -3.00 22.17
C LEU A 399 -1.28 -3.53 21.54
N ILE A 400 -0.91 -3.12 20.31
CA ILE A 400 0.39 -3.47 19.70
C ILE A 400 1.53 -2.80 20.48
N VAL A 401 1.40 -1.50 20.80
CA VAL A 401 2.40 -0.75 21.58
C VAL A 401 2.56 -1.35 22.98
N LEU A 402 1.46 -1.72 23.64
CA LEU A 402 1.48 -2.41 24.92
C LEU A 402 2.15 -3.78 24.83
N GLY A 403 1.86 -4.55 23.76
CA GLY A 403 2.46 -5.85 23.51
C GLY A 403 3.98 -5.79 23.36
N ILE A 404 4.48 -4.81 22.60
CA ILE A 404 5.92 -4.53 22.48
C ILE A 404 6.49 -4.03 23.81
N GLY A 405 5.75 -3.19 24.55
CA GLY A 405 6.12 -2.77 25.90
C GLY A 405 6.36 -3.95 26.86
N PHE A 406 5.51 -4.99 26.81
CA PHE A 406 5.71 -6.20 27.60
C PHE A 406 6.91 -7.04 27.13
N PHE A 407 7.16 -7.17 25.81
CA PHE A 407 8.37 -7.84 25.32
C PHE A 407 9.66 -7.12 25.77
N VAL A 408 9.68 -5.79 25.76
CA VAL A 408 10.81 -4.99 26.27
C VAL A 408 10.93 -5.10 27.79
N LEU A 409 9.81 -5.19 28.52
CA LEU A 409 9.83 -5.32 29.97
C LEU A 409 10.35 -6.69 30.43
N GLU A 410 10.06 -7.79 29.74
CA GLU A 410 10.61 -9.13 30.03
C GLU A 410 12.15 -9.14 30.03
N VAL A 411 12.79 -8.37 29.14
CA VAL A 411 14.26 -8.26 29.06
C VAL A 411 14.86 -7.58 30.31
N LYS A 412 14.13 -6.64 30.93
CA LYS A 412 14.56 -5.93 32.14
C LYS A 412 14.10 -6.63 33.43
N VAL A 413 12.91 -7.21 33.41
CA VAL A 413 12.24 -7.88 34.53
C VAL A 413 11.94 -9.31 34.09
N ALA A 414 12.83 -10.24 34.47
CA ALA A 414 12.70 -11.64 34.14
C ALA A 414 11.45 -12.26 34.81
N SER A 415 10.34 -12.29 34.08
CA SER A 415 9.03 -12.79 34.54
C SER A 415 8.79 -14.25 34.16
N TYR A 416 9.85 -14.93 33.71
CA TYR A 416 9.84 -16.32 33.23
C TYR A 416 8.87 -16.57 32.06
N GLY A 417 8.61 -15.55 31.24
CA GLY A 417 7.74 -15.65 30.05
C GLY A 417 6.30 -15.15 30.25
N LEU A 418 5.91 -14.71 31.46
CA LEU A 418 4.56 -14.20 31.72
C LEU A 418 4.28 -12.90 30.94
N LEU A 419 5.23 -11.96 30.94
CA LEU A 419 5.16 -10.74 30.12
C LEU A 419 5.22 -11.07 28.63
N THR A 420 5.99 -12.08 28.21
CA THR A 420 6.00 -12.56 26.83
C THR A 420 4.63 -13.10 26.40
N ALA A 421 3.93 -13.86 27.24
CA ALA A 421 2.59 -14.36 26.96
C ALA A 421 1.56 -13.22 26.88
N ALA A 422 1.57 -12.30 27.85
CA ALA A 422 0.73 -11.10 27.83
C ALA A 422 1.02 -10.23 26.59
N GLY A 423 2.30 -10.06 26.26
CA GLY A 423 2.78 -9.35 25.09
C GLY A 423 2.25 -9.93 23.79
N LEU A 424 2.33 -11.26 23.61
CA LEU A 424 1.84 -11.96 22.44
C LEU A 424 0.32 -11.86 22.30
N VAL A 425 -0.44 -12.00 23.39
CA VAL A 425 -1.90 -11.85 23.37
C VAL A 425 -2.30 -10.40 23.02
N SER A 426 -1.69 -9.41 23.66
CA SER A 426 -1.94 -7.99 23.34
C SER A 426 -1.55 -7.65 21.90
N PHE A 427 -0.41 -8.15 21.42
CA PHE A 427 0.04 -7.99 20.04
C PHE A 427 -0.95 -8.59 19.03
N VAL A 428 -1.34 -9.85 19.20
CA VAL A 428 -2.27 -10.53 18.27
C VAL A 428 -3.64 -9.84 18.27
N LEU A 429 -4.22 -9.55 19.44
CA LEU A 429 -5.50 -8.84 19.52
C LEU A 429 -5.39 -7.44 18.90
N GLY A 430 -4.31 -6.70 19.20
CA GLY A 430 -4.06 -5.38 18.63
C GLY A 430 -3.97 -5.39 17.11
N SER A 431 -3.22 -6.34 16.54
CA SER A 431 -3.06 -6.51 15.08
C SER A 431 -4.35 -6.92 14.38
N LEU A 432 -5.13 -7.83 14.96
CA LEU A 432 -6.45 -8.23 14.43
C LEU A 432 -7.48 -7.09 14.52
N MET A 433 -7.38 -6.24 15.55
CA MET A 433 -8.27 -5.11 15.75
C MET A 433 -7.81 -3.82 15.04
N LEU A 434 -6.62 -3.79 14.41
CA LEU A 434 -5.97 -2.56 13.95
C LEU A 434 -6.76 -1.79 12.88
N ILE A 435 -7.32 -2.51 11.90
CA ILE A 435 -8.04 -1.94 10.74
C ILE A 435 -9.41 -2.62 10.65
N ARG A 436 -10.49 -1.86 10.83
CA ARG A 436 -11.86 -2.38 11.01
C ARG A 436 -12.66 -2.51 9.70
N SER A 437 -12.08 -3.10 8.66
CA SER A 437 -12.76 -3.19 7.36
C SER A 437 -13.94 -4.19 7.35
N PRO A 438 -15.08 -3.91 6.67
CA PRO A 438 -16.03 -4.94 6.29
C PRO A 438 -15.53 -5.78 5.10
N PHE A 439 -14.59 -5.26 4.31
CA PHE A 439 -13.98 -5.95 3.17
C PHE A 439 -12.75 -6.76 3.63
N PRO A 440 -12.72 -8.10 3.46
CA PRO A 440 -11.59 -8.91 3.91
C PRO A 440 -10.23 -8.51 3.33
N ALA A 441 -10.20 -8.00 2.09
CA ALA A 441 -9.00 -7.58 1.38
C ALA A 441 -8.29 -6.35 1.99
N LEU A 442 -8.99 -5.54 2.78
CA LEU A 442 -8.45 -4.31 3.39
C LEU A 442 -8.14 -4.46 4.89
N ARG A 443 -8.41 -5.63 5.48
CA ARG A 443 -7.92 -5.98 6.82
C ARG A 443 -6.43 -6.33 6.78
N VAL A 444 -5.75 -6.28 7.92
CA VAL A 444 -4.47 -7.00 8.06
C VAL A 444 -4.76 -8.50 7.96
N GLY A 445 -4.23 -9.16 6.94
CA GLY A 445 -4.56 -10.55 6.65
C GLY A 445 -4.05 -11.50 7.73
N LEU A 446 -4.84 -12.52 8.09
CA LEU A 446 -4.42 -13.54 9.07
C LEU A 446 -3.10 -14.24 8.65
N ALA A 447 -2.89 -14.40 7.34
CA ALA A 447 -1.67 -14.92 6.74
C ALA A 447 -0.43 -14.02 6.91
N VAL A 448 -0.60 -12.77 7.38
CA VAL A 448 0.49 -11.88 7.80
C VAL A 448 0.56 -11.81 9.33
N VAL A 449 -0.57 -11.63 10.01
CA VAL A 449 -0.60 -11.55 11.48
C VAL A 449 -0.04 -12.81 12.14
N LEU A 450 -0.46 -14.01 11.69
CA LEU A 450 -0.08 -15.26 12.35
C LEU A 450 1.42 -15.57 12.20
N PRO A 451 2.05 -15.52 11.00
CA PRO A 451 3.49 -15.75 10.88
C PRO A 451 4.33 -14.67 11.58
N THR A 452 3.90 -13.40 11.55
CA THR A 452 4.61 -12.33 12.28
C THR A 452 4.54 -12.55 13.80
N ALA A 453 3.37 -12.89 14.35
CA ALA A 453 3.22 -13.18 15.78
C ALA A 453 4.04 -14.41 16.21
N LEU A 454 4.05 -15.48 15.40
CA LEU A 454 4.87 -16.67 15.64
C LEU A 454 6.37 -16.38 15.56
N ALA A 455 6.81 -15.56 14.59
CA ALA A 455 8.21 -15.15 14.48
C ALA A 455 8.67 -14.31 15.68
N VAL A 456 7.86 -13.34 16.12
CA VAL A 456 8.15 -12.55 17.33
C VAL A 456 8.20 -13.44 18.57
N ALA A 457 7.23 -14.34 18.76
CA ALA A 457 7.21 -15.29 19.88
C ALA A 457 8.45 -16.20 19.86
N PHE A 458 8.84 -16.74 18.71
CA PHE A 458 10.03 -17.57 18.55
C PHE A 458 11.32 -16.80 18.89
N ILE A 459 11.47 -15.57 18.40
CA ILE A 459 12.64 -14.73 18.69
C ILE A 459 12.74 -14.42 20.20
N VAL A 460 11.64 -14.03 20.84
CA VAL A 460 11.64 -13.74 22.29
C VAL A 460 11.93 -15.01 23.10
N MET A 461 11.33 -16.16 22.78
CA MET A 461 11.64 -17.43 23.45
C MET A 461 13.09 -17.89 23.24
N PHE A 462 13.66 -17.69 22.05
CA PHE A 462 15.06 -18.00 21.76
C PHE A 462 16.02 -17.12 22.57
N LEU A 463 15.78 -15.80 22.60
CA LEU A 463 16.57 -14.86 23.39
C LEU A 463 16.46 -15.15 24.89
N LEU A 464 15.25 -15.37 25.41
CA LEU A 464 15.02 -15.74 26.80
C LEU A 464 15.74 -17.05 27.16
N SER A 465 15.70 -18.06 26.27
CA SER A 465 16.44 -19.33 26.46
C SER A 465 17.96 -19.12 26.54
N ARG A 466 18.52 -18.20 25.74
CA ARG A 466 19.95 -17.87 25.77
C ARG A 466 20.33 -17.09 27.03
N VAL A 467 19.50 -16.13 27.46
CA VAL A 467 19.70 -15.37 28.72
C VAL A 467 19.58 -16.28 29.95
N LEU A 468 18.56 -17.15 30.01
CA LEU A 468 18.39 -18.11 31.11
C LEU A 468 19.51 -19.15 31.16
N ARG A 469 20.09 -19.54 30.01
CA ARG A 469 21.27 -20.41 29.97
C ARG A 469 22.52 -19.68 30.47
N SER A 470 22.76 -18.45 30.03
CA SER A 470 23.89 -17.63 30.50
C SER A 470 23.80 -17.35 32.01
N ARG A 471 22.61 -17.09 32.56
CA ARG A 471 22.40 -16.94 34.02
C ARG A 471 22.45 -18.26 34.82
N ARG A 472 22.64 -19.41 34.16
CA ARG A 472 22.85 -20.73 34.81
C ARG A 472 24.31 -21.18 34.79
N GLU A 473 25.19 -20.48 34.08
CA GLU A 473 26.62 -20.70 34.17
C GLU A 473 27.13 -20.02 35.45
N GLN A 474 27.91 -20.75 36.26
CA GLN A 474 28.33 -20.30 37.59
C GLN A 474 29.38 -19.19 37.49
N PRO A 475 29.46 -18.24 38.45
CA PRO A 475 30.50 -17.23 38.46
C PRO A 475 31.90 -17.85 38.58
N LEU A 476 32.66 -17.84 37.48
CA LEU A 476 34.05 -18.29 37.42
C LEU A 476 35.05 -17.24 37.96
N THR A 477 34.54 -16.18 38.59
CA THR A 477 35.33 -15.07 39.14
C THR A 477 34.73 -14.60 40.46
N GLY A 478 35.59 -14.30 41.44
CA GLY A 478 35.19 -13.96 42.81
C GLY A 478 35.60 -15.01 43.83
N ALA A 479 35.16 -14.84 45.08
CA ALA A 479 35.48 -15.76 46.17
C ALA A 479 34.85 -17.14 45.96
N GLU A 480 33.69 -17.19 45.32
CA GLU A 480 32.94 -18.38 44.97
C GLU A 480 33.71 -19.25 43.94
N GLY A 481 34.35 -18.61 42.96
CA GLY A 481 35.13 -19.29 41.92
C GLY A 481 36.44 -19.92 42.41
N LEU A 482 36.93 -19.54 43.60
CA LEU A 482 38.10 -20.18 44.21
C LEU A 482 37.76 -21.50 44.91
N ILE A 483 36.49 -21.79 45.22
CA ILE A 483 36.11 -22.94 46.03
C ILE A 483 36.09 -24.22 45.20
N GLY A 484 36.82 -25.25 45.66
CA GLY A 484 36.99 -26.53 44.96
C GLY A 484 38.24 -26.60 44.08
N GLU A 485 38.87 -25.46 43.77
CA GLU A 485 40.06 -25.38 42.93
C GLU A 485 41.34 -25.86 43.61
N THR A 486 42.34 -26.21 42.79
CA THR A 486 43.63 -26.74 43.27
C THR A 486 44.73 -25.68 43.22
N ALA A 487 45.29 -25.36 44.38
CA ALA A 487 46.36 -24.38 44.56
C ALA A 487 47.71 -25.06 44.89
N GLU A 488 48.81 -24.37 44.58
CA GLU A 488 50.17 -24.80 44.97
C GLU A 488 50.65 -24.04 46.22
N VAL A 489 51.27 -24.73 47.17
CA VAL A 489 51.76 -24.14 48.42
C VAL A 489 53.06 -23.37 48.18
N ALA A 490 52.97 -22.04 48.07
CA ALA A 490 54.09 -21.15 47.82
C ALA A 490 54.96 -20.90 49.08
N VAL A 491 54.33 -20.90 50.26
CA VAL A 491 54.95 -20.89 51.59
C VAL A 491 54.27 -21.97 52.41
N ALA A 492 55.05 -22.86 53.02
CA ALA A 492 54.55 -24.03 53.76
C ALA A 492 53.47 -23.65 54.78
N LEU A 493 52.41 -24.46 54.83
CA LEU A 493 51.23 -24.24 55.67
C LEU A 493 51.41 -24.96 57.00
N GLY A 494 51.22 -24.25 58.13
CA GLY A 494 51.26 -24.88 59.45
C GLY A 494 51.18 -23.91 60.63
N PRO A 495 49.98 -23.43 61.05
CA PRO A 495 48.69 -23.61 60.38
C PRO A 495 48.49 -22.66 59.20
N ASP A 496 48.93 -21.41 59.32
CA ASP A 496 48.93 -20.39 58.26
C ASP A 496 50.09 -20.57 57.27
N GLY A 497 49.99 -19.91 56.11
CA GLY A 497 50.98 -19.93 55.02
C GLY A 497 50.44 -19.17 53.79
N LYS A 498 51.01 -19.44 52.61
CA LYS A 498 50.54 -18.83 51.34
C LYS A 498 50.43 -19.86 50.23
N VAL A 499 49.36 -19.76 49.44
CA VAL A 499 49.11 -20.58 48.26
C VAL A 499 49.07 -19.72 46.99
N PHE A 500 49.40 -20.32 45.85
CA PHE A 500 49.29 -19.70 44.54
C PHE A 500 48.11 -20.33 43.78
N VAL A 501 47.15 -19.51 43.37
CA VAL A 501 45.92 -19.94 42.69
C VAL A 501 45.43 -18.83 41.75
N HIS A 502 44.90 -19.19 40.57
CA HIS A 502 44.45 -18.25 39.53
C HIS A 502 45.46 -17.13 39.12
N GLY A 503 46.74 -17.29 39.41
CA GLY A 503 47.79 -16.30 39.12
C GLY A 503 48.15 -15.37 40.28
N GLU A 504 47.53 -15.52 41.45
CA GLU A 504 47.72 -14.66 42.63
C GLU A 504 48.23 -15.44 43.85
N TYR A 505 48.92 -14.74 44.76
CA TYR A 505 49.31 -15.27 46.07
C TYR A 505 48.28 -14.94 47.13
N TRP A 506 47.58 -15.97 47.62
CA TRP A 506 46.57 -15.85 48.66
C TRP A 506 47.12 -16.31 50.01
N ASP A 507 46.79 -15.58 51.07
CA ASP A 507 46.97 -16.06 52.44
C ASP A 507 46.05 -17.25 52.68
N ALA A 508 46.58 -18.32 53.28
CA ALA A 508 45.83 -19.56 53.47
C ALA A 508 46.18 -20.20 54.81
N PHE A 509 45.27 -21.01 55.32
CA PHE A 509 45.50 -21.85 56.49
C PHE A 509 45.02 -23.27 56.24
N SER A 510 45.72 -24.24 56.81
CA SER A 510 45.38 -25.66 56.75
C SER A 510 45.40 -26.30 58.13
N ARG A 511 44.53 -27.29 58.32
CA ARG A 511 44.42 -28.07 59.56
C ARG A 511 45.48 -29.18 59.64
N ALA A 512 46.16 -29.47 58.53
CA ALA A 512 47.28 -30.39 58.44
C ALA A 512 48.49 -29.65 57.86
N PRO A 513 49.73 -29.93 58.31
CA PRO A 513 50.91 -29.27 57.76
C PRO A 513 51.17 -29.69 56.32
N VAL A 514 51.45 -28.73 55.43
CA VAL A 514 51.75 -29.01 54.01
C VAL A 514 53.03 -28.30 53.59
N PRO A 515 54.05 -29.01 53.07
CA PRO A 515 55.30 -28.41 52.64
C PRO A 515 55.13 -27.54 51.39
N LYS A 516 56.08 -26.64 51.17
CA LYS A 516 56.18 -25.83 49.94
C LYS A 516 56.26 -26.74 48.69
N GLY A 517 55.53 -26.38 47.65
CA GLY A 517 55.35 -27.19 46.43
C GLY A 517 54.28 -28.28 46.55
N GLY A 518 53.68 -28.47 47.73
CA GLY A 518 52.51 -29.33 47.88
C GLY A 518 51.29 -28.79 47.14
N LYS A 519 50.36 -29.68 46.76
CA LYS A 519 49.05 -29.30 46.19
C LYS A 519 47.98 -29.38 47.26
N VAL A 520 47.11 -28.37 47.30
CA VAL A 520 45.98 -28.27 48.23
C VAL A 520 44.71 -27.90 47.47
N ARG A 521 43.55 -28.35 47.97
CA ARG A 521 42.24 -27.90 47.48
C ARG A 521 41.71 -26.80 48.37
N VAL A 522 41.18 -25.73 47.77
CA VAL A 522 40.46 -24.68 48.50
C VAL A 522 39.10 -25.22 48.92
N VAL A 523 38.83 -25.24 50.22
CA VAL A 523 37.55 -25.69 50.81
C VAL A 523 36.61 -24.52 51.03
N LYS A 524 37.13 -23.36 51.42
CA LYS A 524 36.32 -22.18 51.76
C LYS A 524 37.14 -20.88 51.68
N VAL A 525 36.49 -19.78 51.32
CA VAL A 525 37.05 -18.42 51.50
C VAL A 525 36.56 -17.83 52.82
N VAL A 526 37.48 -17.30 53.62
CA VAL A 526 37.25 -16.72 54.95
C VAL A 526 37.84 -15.31 54.99
N GLY A 527 37.05 -14.34 54.50
CA GLY A 527 37.49 -12.95 54.34
C GLY A 527 38.56 -12.84 53.26
N LYS A 528 39.82 -12.56 53.67
CA LYS A 528 40.99 -12.52 52.77
C LYS A 528 41.87 -13.78 52.85
N ARG A 529 41.47 -14.81 53.60
CA ARG A 529 42.20 -16.08 53.71
C ARG A 529 41.45 -17.25 53.07
N LEU A 530 42.18 -18.23 52.56
CA LEU A 530 41.63 -19.49 52.07
C LEU A 530 41.80 -20.60 53.13
N GLU A 531 40.72 -21.31 53.45
CA GLU A 531 40.81 -22.59 54.16
C GLU A 531 41.12 -23.68 53.14
N VAL A 532 42.24 -24.39 53.30
CA VAL A 532 42.75 -25.34 52.31
C VAL A 532 43.08 -26.70 52.94
N GLU A 533 42.80 -27.78 52.21
CA GLU A 533 43.08 -29.16 52.62
C GLU A 533 44.08 -29.84 51.66
N PRO A 534 44.92 -30.78 52.13
CA PRO A 534 45.83 -31.53 51.27
C PRO A 534 45.10 -32.19 50.10
N ALA A 535 45.56 -31.95 48.87
CA ALA A 535 44.96 -32.57 47.69
C ALA A 535 45.40 -34.04 47.59
N VAL A 536 44.71 -34.92 48.33
CA VAL A 536 44.99 -36.37 48.37
C VAL A 536 44.93 -36.93 46.95
N GLY A 537 46.10 -37.27 46.40
CA GLY A 537 46.20 -37.94 45.12
C GLY A 537 45.61 -39.34 45.21
N ARG A 538 44.76 -39.70 44.24
CA ARG A 538 44.45 -41.11 44.00
C ARG A 538 45.75 -41.82 43.64
N VAL A 539 46.22 -42.70 44.52
CA VAL A 539 47.27 -43.67 44.18
C VAL A 539 46.68 -44.57 43.09
N SER A 540 47.27 -44.52 41.89
CA SER A 540 47.06 -45.53 40.86
C SER A 540 47.67 -46.83 41.37
N GLY A 541 46.82 -47.76 41.83
CA GLY A 541 47.26 -49.05 42.33
C GLY A 541 48.02 -49.84 41.26
N PRO A 542 49.08 -50.60 41.63
CA PRO A 542 49.77 -51.47 40.70
C PRO A 542 48.82 -52.60 40.25
N GLY A 543 48.90 -52.97 38.97
CA GLY A 543 48.12 -54.10 38.45
C GLY A 543 48.62 -55.43 39.00
N THR A 544 47.78 -56.12 39.77
CA THR A 544 47.97 -57.54 40.11
C THR A 544 47.54 -58.38 38.93
N GLY A 545 48.50 -59.06 38.28
CA GLY A 545 48.22 -60.08 37.29
C GLY A 545 48.18 -61.46 37.93
N GLU A 546 47.06 -62.16 37.75
CA GLU A 546 46.91 -63.61 37.89
C GLU A 546 46.15 -64.08 36.63
N GLY A 547 46.37 -65.29 36.11
CA GLY A 547 47.22 -66.37 36.61
C GLY A 547 46.69 -67.70 36.12
#